data_AF-A0A3R9I4Y5-F1
#
_entry.id   AF-A0A3R9I4Y5-F1
#
_cell.length_a   1.000
_cell.length_b   1.000
_cell.length_c   1.000
_cell.angle_alpha   90.00
_cell.angle_beta   90.00
_cell.angle_gamma   90.00
#
_symmetry.space_group_name_H-M   'P 1'
#
loop_
_entity.id
_entity.type
_entity.pdbx_description
1 polymer ?
#
loop_
_entity_poly.entity_id
_entity_poly.type
_entity_poly.pdbx_seq_one_letter_code
_entity_poly.pdbx_strand_id
1 'polypeptide(L)' 'MSLVDLLEELEAAKDPKKAGPMEAYMRHQFPFLGIAGPERNALYRKYFPSAKKTKMIDWDF' A
#
# COMPACT_ATOMS: atom_id res chain seq x y z
N MET A 1 12.85 -6.01 -6.86
CA MET A 1 11.55 -5.38 -6.63
C MET A 1 11.80 -4.07 -5.92
N SER A 2 11.64 -2.99 -6.67
CA SER A 2 11.76 -1.61 -6.24
C SER A 2 10.44 -1.13 -5.60
N LEU A 3 10.45 0.06 -5.01
CA LEU A 3 9.23 0.71 -4.50
C LEU A 3 8.22 1.03 -5.62
N VAL A 4 8.71 1.29 -6.84
CA VAL A 4 7.87 1.60 -8.00
C VAL A 4 6.97 0.41 -8.34
N ASP A 5 7.54 -0.80 -8.35
CA ASP A 5 6.82 -2.05 -8.61
C ASP A 5 5.67 -2.27 -7.59
N LEU A 6 5.89 -1.92 -6.32
CA LEU A 6 4.86 -2.00 -5.28
C LEU A 6 3.70 -1.02 -5.52
N LEU A 7 4.01 0.20 -5.96
CA LEU A 7 3.01 1.22 -6.26
C LEU A 7 2.15 0.78 -7.45
N GLU A 8 2.76 0.25 -8.51
CA GLU A 8 2.04 -0.29 -9.68
C GLU A 8 1.12 -1.46 -9.30
N GLU A 9 1.58 -2.42 -8.48
CA GLU A 9 0.74 -3.52 -8.02
C GLU A 9 -0.44 -3.04 -7.15
N LEU A 10 -0.22 -2.04 -6.28
CA LEU A 10 -1.28 -1.46 -5.47
C LEU A 10 -2.30 -0.69 -6.33
N GLU A 11 -1.84 0.05 -7.32
CA GLU A 11 -2.73 0.80 -8.21
C GLU A 11 -3.55 -0.12 -9.11
N ALA A 12 -2.95 -1.21 -9.60
CA ALA A 12 -3.66 -2.25 -10.35
C ALA A 12 -4.73 -2.99 -9.50
N ALA A 13 -4.53 -3.09 -8.20
CA ALA A 13 -5.46 -3.75 -7.26
C ALA A 13 -6.60 -2.82 -6.77
N LYS A 14 -6.73 -1.61 -7.31
CA LYS A 14 -7.73 -0.63 -6.91
C LYS A 14 -9.16 -1.15 -7.07
N ASP A 15 -9.98 -0.97 -6.04
CA ASP A 15 -11.41 -1.28 -6.03
C ASP A 15 -12.23 0.00 -5.74
N PRO A 16 -12.78 0.66 -6.78
CA PRO A 16 -13.53 1.90 -6.60
C PRO A 16 -14.83 1.71 -5.79
N LYS A 17 -15.39 0.50 -5.74
CA LYS A 17 -16.62 0.23 -4.96
C LYS A 17 -16.34 0.26 -3.46
N LYS A 18 -15.18 -0.26 -3.05
CA LYS A 18 -14.72 -0.23 -1.66
C LYS A 18 -14.10 1.11 -1.26
N ALA A 19 -13.59 1.88 -2.22
CA ALA A 19 -12.94 3.16 -1.97
C ALA A 19 -13.88 4.18 -1.31
N GLY A 20 -15.10 4.38 -1.84
CA GLY A 20 -16.04 5.38 -1.36
C GLY A 20 -16.34 5.30 0.15
N PRO A 21 -16.74 4.12 0.69
CA PRO A 21 -16.93 3.94 2.13
C PRO A 21 -15.68 4.20 2.98
N MET A 22 -14.48 3.86 2.47
CA MET A 22 -13.22 4.10 3.19
C MET A 22 -12.86 5.60 3.24
N GLU A 23 -13.08 6.33 2.14
CA GLU A 23 -12.91 7.78 2.11
C GLU A 23 -13.90 8.46 3.07
N ALA A 24 -15.17 8.04 3.04
CA ALA A 24 -16.19 8.57 3.94
C ALA A 24 -15.84 8.35 5.41
N TYR A 25 -15.31 7.19 5.77
CA TYR A 25 -14.78 6.92 7.11
C TYR A 25 -13.69 7.92 7.52
N MET A 26 -12.81 8.30 6.58
CA MET A 26 -11.77 9.31 6.78
C MET A 26 -12.24 10.75 6.54
N ARG A 27 -13.56 10.99 6.45
CA ARG A 27 -14.18 12.30 6.18
C ARG A 27 -13.70 12.94 4.88
N HIS A 28 -13.44 12.11 3.86
CA HIS A 28 -12.94 12.53 2.55
C HIS A 28 -11.65 13.35 2.58
N GLN A 29 -10.83 13.21 3.64
CA GLN A 29 -9.54 13.91 3.74
C GLN A 29 -8.46 13.29 2.86
N PHE A 30 -8.64 12.03 2.46
CA PHE A 30 -7.69 11.28 1.65
C PHE A 30 -8.42 10.44 0.60
N PRO A 31 -7.87 10.34 -0.62
CA PRO A 31 -8.35 9.37 -1.60
C PRO A 31 -7.95 7.95 -1.18
N PHE A 32 -8.81 6.97 -1.44
CA PHE A 32 -8.52 5.56 -1.16
C PHE A 32 -8.51 4.70 -2.43
N LEU A 33 -7.61 3.72 -2.45
CA LEU A 33 -7.60 2.68 -3.49
C LEU A 33 -8.66 1.60 -3.28
N GLY A 34 -9.33 1.57 -2.12
CA GLY A 34 -10.35 0.56 -1.81
C GLY A 34 -9.80 -0.83 -1.47
N ILE A 35 -8.52 -0.95 -1.15
CA ILE A 35 -7.87 -2.23 -0.82
C ILE A 35 -7.99 -2.49 0.68
N ALA A 36 -8.60 -3.61 1.07
CA ALA A 36 -8.73 -3.95 2.48
C ALA A 36 -7.36 -4.31 3.11
N GLY A 37 -7.29 -4.19 4.44
CA GLY A 37 -6.06 -4.49 5.20
C GLY A 37 -5.43 -5.84 4.86
N PRO A 38 -6.18 -6.96 4.81
CA PRO A 38 -5.61 -8.26 4.45
C PRO A 38 -5.05 -8.33 3.03
N GLU A 39 -5.76 -7.76 2.05
CA GLU A 39 -5.38 -7.74 0.62
C GLU A 39 -4.09 -6.93 0.43
N ARG A 40 -4.06 -5.71 0.99
CA ARG A 40 -2.87 -4.86 1.00
C ARG A 40 -1.71 -5.55 1.69
N ASN A 41 -1.97 -6.28 2.78
CA ASN A 41 -0.95 -6.97 3.54
C ASN A 41 -0.27 -8.11 2.77
N ALA A 42 -1.03 -8.81 1.93
CA ALA A 42 -0.48 -9.82 1.04
C ALA A 42 0.43 -9.21 -0.04
N LEU A 43 0.06 -8.06 -0.60
CA LEU A 43 0.86 -7.35 -1.62
C LEU A 43 2.19 -6.84 -1.04
N TYR A 44 2.15 -6.06 0.05
CA TYR A 44 3.37 -5.47 0.59
C TYR A 44 4.38 -6.52 1.08
N ARG A 45 3.91 -7.66 1.63
CA ARG A 45 4.78 -8.70 2.20
C ARG A 45 5.80 -9.26 1.21
N LYS A 46 5.59 -9.13 -0.10
CA LYS A 46 6.54 -9.55 -1.14
C LYS A 46 7.79 -8.66 -1.21
N TYR A 47 7.66 -7.39 -0.86
CA TYR A 47 8.68 -6.35 -1.15
C TYR A 47 9.66 -6.10 0.01
N PHE A 48 9.16 -6.19 1.25
CA PHE A 48 9.96 -5.90 2.45
C PHE A 48 10.80 -7.06 3.04
N PRO A 49 10.77 -8.34 2.60
CA PRO A 49 11.62 -9.38 3.18
C PRO A 49 13.11 -9.06 3.05
N SER A 50 13.52 -8.51 1.90
CA SER A 50 14.90 -8.12 1.64
C SER A 50 15.32 -6.92 2.50
N ALA A 51 14.48 -5.89 2.59
CA ALA A 51 14.74 -4.73 3.44
C ALA A 51 14.82 -5.08 4.94
N LYS A 52 13.99 -6.03 5.41
CA LYS A 52 14.03 -6.52 6.80
C LYS A 52 15.33 -7.22 7.15
N LYS A 53 16.01 -7.86 6.19
CA LYS A 53 17.31 -8.51 6.41
C LYS A 53 18.42 -7.48 6.59
N THR A 54 18.37 -6.39 5.85
CA THR A 54 19.38 -5.32 5.90
C THR A 54 19.38 -4.57 7.24
N LYS A 55 18.23 -4.49 7.95
CA LYS A 55 18.05 -3.79 9.25
C LYS A 55 18.54 -2.33 9.30
N MET A 56 18.93 -1.77 8.16
CA MET A 56 19.43 -0.42 8.02
C MET A 56 18.26 0.45 7.57
N ILE A 57 17.90 1.43 8.40
CA ILE A 57 16.94 2.47 8.02
C ILE A 57 17.78 3.62 7.51
N ASP A 58 17.60 3.93 6.22
CA ASP A 58 18.21 5.09 5.60
C ASP A 58 17.39 6.33 5.99
N TRP A 59 17.98 7.17 6.85
CA TRP A 59 17.37 8.42 7.32
C TRP A 59 17.88 9.63 6.54
N ASP A 60 18.67 9.44 5.48
CA ASP A 60 19.07 10.51 4.57
C ASP A 60 17.83 10.91 3.76
N PHE A 61 17.11 11.91 4.28
CA PHE A 61 15.95 12.57 3.68
C PHE A 61 16.36 13.83 2.92
#